data_AF-A0A0F9B6X2-F1
#
_entry.id   AF-A0A0F9B6X2-F1
#
_cell.length_a   1.000
_cell.length_b   1.000
_cell.length_c   1.000
_cell.angle_alpha   90.00
_cell.angle_beta   90.00
_cell.angle_gamma   90.00
#
_symmetry.space_group_name_H-M   'P 1'
#
loop_
_entity.id
_entity.type
_entity.pdbx_description
1 polymer ?
#
loop_
_entity_poly.entity_id
_entity_poly.type
_entity_poly.pdbx_seq_one_letter_code
_entity_poly.pdbx_strand_id
1 'polypeptide(L)'
;LGEKGSGKMLVAETIHRMSSRRLGAFLVTNKRESDLIACVELDRRPVMRARPKMAHQMGIDVGLIGDGTAIAITHVEEDRIIFDYHEVWYAGENWNECNPHLCGEFPTDYAKTLANVERLDFDEIAKWILALCKRFHITAGLFDRWNGIPLEQTLHKRGHKQFKAEFFTRDMTSKLFQAAKMFIFDERLALYDWPIPERGKEGQTKHSILIAELLTLQARQVSKNIVMVEAPQKKGAHDDISDALIRSVWLSMEAMLNQKHAARGGAYRPHTPTAMTVQRYQAVRARKHGGYGQRNPRAARGRRVVRGGS
;
A
#
# COMPACT_ATOMS: atom_id res chain seq x y z
N LEU A 1 32.70 52.05 24.81
CA LEU A 1 32.17 50.95 25.65
C LEU A 1 30.65 51.00 25.56
N GLY A 2 29.92 50.20 24.78
CA GLY A 2 30.18 49.12 23.86
C GLY A 2 28.79 48.71 23.37
N GLU A 3 28.53 48.87 22.07
CA GLU A 3 27.31 48.42 21.40
C GLU A 3 27.27 46.89 21.34
N LYS A 4 26.20 46.25 21.81
CA LYS A 4 25.76 44.92 21.34
C LYS A 4 24.25 44.77 21.58
N GLY A 5 23.47 44.68 20.50
CA GLY A 5 22.04 44.40 20.66
C GLY A 5 21.13 44.50 19.43
N SER A 6 21.63 44.43 18.20
CA SER A 6 20.77 44.37 17.01
C SER A 6 21.40 43.45 15.98
N GLY A 7 20.93 42.19 15.92
CA GLY A 7 21.52 41.21 15.00
C GLY A 7 21.08 39.76 15.14
N LYS A 8 19.93 39.47 15.77
CA LYS A 8 19.44 38.07 15.86
C LYS A 8 17.98 37.87 15.44
N MET A 9 17.29 38.88 14.94
CA MET A 9 15.85 38.79 14.62
C MET A 9 15.50 38.71 13.12
N LEU A 10 16.48 38.51 12.24
CA LEU A 10 16.24 38.48 10.79
C LEU A 10 16.69 37.18 10.08
N VAL A 11 17.23 36.21 10.82
CA VAL A 11 17.62 34.90 10.26
C VAL A 11 16.60 33.80 10.59
N ALA A 12 15.77 33.99 11.63
CA ALA A 12 14.75 33.01 12.02
C ALA A 12 13.50 33.02 11.12
N GLU A 13 13.18 34.14 10.46
CA GLU A 13 12.00 34.25 9.59
C GLU A 13 12.23 33.80 8.13
N THR A 14 13.49 33.70 7.70
CA THR A 14 13.81 33.28 6.33
C THR A 14 13.98 31.76 6.18
N ILE A 15 14.26 31.04 7.28
CA ILE A 15 14.36 29.57 7.26
C ILE A 15 12.98 28.90 7.40
N HIS A 16 11.96 29.61 7.92
CA HIS A 16 10.62 29.06 8.09
C HIS A 16 9.75 29.08 6.80
N ARG A 17 10.23 29.68 5.71
CA ARG A 17 9.48 29.78 4.43
C ARG A 17 9.86 28.77 3.34
N MET A 18 10.77 27.83 3.59
CA MET A 18 11.13 26.79 2.59
C MET A 18 10.78 25.34 2.98
N SER A 19 10.15 25.09 4.13
CA SER A 19 9.79 23.73 4.57
C SER A 19 8.31 23.35 4.42
N SER A 20 7.44 24.23 3.91
CA SER A 20 6.02 23.92 3.69
C SER A 20 5.72 23.43 2.27
N ARG A 21 6.53 22.50 1.76
CA ARG A 21 6.14 21.70 0.59
C ARG A 21 5.16 20.63 1.06
N ARG A 22 3.88 21.02 1.17
CA ARG A 22 2.68 20.18 1.30
C ARG A 22 2.98 18.74 1.76
N LEU A 23 3.00 18.55 3.07
CA LEU A 23 2.66 17.28 3.71
C LEU A 23 1.26 16.90 3.21
N GLY A 24 1.21 16.05 2.19
CA GLY A 24 -0.01 15.47 1.68
C GLY A 24 0.09 13.96 1.85
N ALA A 25 -1.03 13.32 2.17
CA ALA A 25 -1.08 11.88 2.25
C ALA A 25 -0.60 11.23 0.93
N PHE A 26 0.16 10.13 1.02
CA PHE A 26 0.81 9.52 -0.14
C PHE A 26 -0.19 8.94 -1.13
N LEU A 27 -1.20 8.30 -0.56
CA LEU A 27 -2.38 7.82 -1.25
C LEU A 27 -3.45 8.92 -1.37
N VAL A 28 -3.43 9.97 -0.54
CA VAL A 28 -4.49 11.00 -0.50
C VAL A 28 -3.99 12.45 -0.65
N THR A 29 -4.33 13.05 -1.80
CA THR A 29 -4.63 14.50 -1.88
C THR A 29 -6.10 14.61 -2.27
N ASN A 30 -6.81 15.73 -2.08
CA ASN A 30 -8.27 15.86 -2.35
C ASN A 30 -8.81 15.33 -3.72
N LYS A 31 -7.94 15.02 -4.69
CA LYS A 31 -8.30 14.34 -5.95
C LYS A 31 -8.00 12.83 -5.99
N ARG A 32 -7.50 12.24 -4.90
CA ARG A 32 -6.97 10.86 -4.80
C ARG A 32 -7.68 9.98 -3.78
N GLU A 33 -8.38 10.57 -2.80
CA GLU A 33 -9.36 9.82 -2.00
C GLU A 33 -10.36 9.14 -2.92
N SER A 34 -10.86 9.85 -3.94
CA SER A 34 -11.71 9.29 -4.98
C SER A 34 -11.09 8.10 -5.74
N ASP A 35 -9.77 8.09 -5.96
CA ASP A 35 -9.11 6.98 -6.66
C ASP A 35 -9.10 5.71 -5.79
N LEU A 36 -8.82 5.86 -4.48
CA LEU A 36 -8.90 4.75 -3.53
C LEU A 36 -10.33 4.26 -3.37
N ILE A 37 -11.29 5.18 -3.23
CA ILE A 37 -12.71 4.84 -3.08
C ILE A 37 -13.27 4.20 -4.36
N ALA A 38 -12.78 4.57 -5.55
CA ALA A 38 -13.15 3.89 -6.79
C ALA A 38 -12.71 2.42 -6.84
N CYS A 39 -11.70 2.04 -6.05
CA CYS A 39 -11.27 0.65 -5.88
C CYS A 39 -12.12 -0.12 -4.85
N VAL A 40 -12.99 0.54 -4.08
CA VAL A 40 -13.83 -0.11 -3.07
C VAL A 40 -15.07 -0.69 -3.73
N GLU A 41 -15.24 -2.01 -3.61
CA GLU A 41 -16.44 -2.72 -4.03
C GLU A 41 -17.42 -2.82 -2.85
N LEU A 42 -18.55 -2.12 -2.93
CA LEU A 42 -19.49 -1.92 -1.81
C LEU A 42 -20.04 -3.23 -1.22
N ASP A 43 -20.23 -4.25 -2.06
CA ASP A 43 -20.75 -5.55 -1.65
C ASP A 43 -19.66 -6.55 -1.26
N ARG A 44 -18.38 -6.20 -1.49
CA ARG A 44 -17.26 -7.08 -1.15
C ARG A 44 -17.07 -7.13 0.36
N ARG A 45 -16.76 -8.32 0.85
CA ARG A 45 -16.48 -8.61 2.25
C ARG A 45 -15.18 -9.41 2.35
N PRO A 46 -14.54 -9.45 3.52
CA PRO A 46 -13.43 -10.36 3.75
C PRO A 46 -13.83 -11.80 3.40
N VAL A 47 -12.99 -12.48 2.65
CA VAL A 47 -13.13 -13.90 2.32
C VAL A 47 -12.58 -14.70 3.49
N MET A 48 -13.38 -15.55 4.12
CA MET A 48 -12.90 -16.39 5.24
C MET A 48 -12.19 -17.67 4.77
N ARG A 49 -12.50 -18.13 3.56
CA ARG A 49 -11.90 -19.29 2.92
C ARG A 49 -11.94 -19.15 1.41
N ALA A 50 -10.80 -19.38 0.77
CA ALA A 50 -10.70 -19.29 -0.67
C ALA A 50 -11.31 -20.50 -1.39
N ARG A 51 -11.59 -20.30 -2.68
CA ARG A 51 -11.85 -21.41 -3.60
C ARG A 51 -10.62 -22.34 -3.66
N PRO A 52 -10.81 -23.68 -3.66
CA PRO A 52 -9.69 -24.62 -3.75
C PRO A 52 -8.78 -24.34 -4.94
N LYS A 53 -7.46 -24.44 -4.74
CA LYS A 53 -6.40 -24.27 -5.75
C LYS A 53 -6.26 -22.87 -6.37
N MET A 54 -7.07 -21.90 -5.96
CA MET A 54 -6.88 -20.50 -6.38
C MET A 54 -5.60 -19.96 -5.74
N ALA A 55 -4.65 -19.47 -6.55
CA ALA A 55 -3.37 -18.99 -6.06
C ALA A 55 -3.51 -17.63 -5.38
N HIS A 56 -2.97 -17.50 -4.16
CA HIS A 56 -2.97 -16.26 -3.39
C HIS A 56 -1.56 -15.83 -3.01
N GLN A 57 -1.41 -14.54 -2.76
CA GLN A 57 -0.18 -13.91 -2.33
C GLN A 57 -0.40 -13.26 -0.98
N MET A 58 0.56 -13.43 -0.07
CA MET A 58 0.46 -12.98 1.31
C MET A 58 1.54 -11.95 1.63
N GLY A 59 1.14 -10.71 1.85
CA GLY A 59 2.01 -9.70 2.46
C GLY A 59 1.88 -9.77 3.96
N ILE A 60 3.00 -9.65 4.66
CA ILE A 60 3.05 -9.76 6.12
C ILE A 60 3.88 -8.60 6.64
N ASP A 61 3.37 -7.89 7.63
CA ASP A 61 4.12 -6.96 8.48
C ASP A 61 4.30 -7.51 9.88
N VAL A 62 5.50 -7.32 10.44
CA VAL A 62 5.93 -8.05 11.64
C VAL A 62 6.44 -7.09 12.70
N GLY A 63 5.54 -6.61 13.54
CA GLY A 63 5.80 -5.95 14.83
C GLY A 63 5.54 -6.89 16.00
N LEU A 64 6.36 -6.81 17.07
CA LEU A 64 6.27 -7.74 18.21
C LEU A 64 5.84 -7.07 19.53
N ILE A 65 6.25 -5.82 19.75
CA ILE A 65 6.00 -5.05 20.97
C ILE A 65 5.64 -3.63 20.55
N GLY A 66 4.49 -3.14 20.98
CA GLY A 66 4.03 -1.76 20.70
C GLY A 66 3.75 -1.47 19.23
N ASP A 67 3.78 -2.49 18.37
CA ASP A 67 3.59 -2.43 16.93
C ASP A 67 2.87 -3.72 16.47
N GLY A 68 2.16 -3.66 15.35
CA GLY A 68 1.29 -4.74 14.90
C GLY A 68 2.02 -5.81 14.09
N THR A 69 1.56 -7.06 14.20
CA THR A 69 1.81 -8.04 13.13
C THR A 69 0.56 -8.12 12.27
N ALA A 70 0.64 -7.66 11.03
CA ALA A 70 -0.48 -7.66 10.08
C ALA A 70 -0.24 -8.64 8.93
N ILE A 71 -1.33 -9.24 8.45
CA ILE A 71 -1.35 -10.08 7.24
C ILE A 71 -2.37 -9.51 6.27
N ALA A 72 -2.00 -9.45 5.00
CA ALA A 72 -2.88 -9.16 3.88
C ALA A 72 -2.77 -10.26 2.82
N ILE A 73 -3.91 -10.73 2.33
CA ILE A 73 -4.00 -11.77 1.31
C ILE A 73 -4.71 -11.20 0.09
N THR A 74 -4.08 -11.41 -1.06
CA THR A 74 -4.63 -11.03 -2.36
C THR A 74 -4.62 -12.23 -3.29
N HIS A 75 -5.47 -12.20 -4.31
CA HIS A 75 -5.32 -13.03 -5.50
C HIS A 75 -5.38 -12.18 -6.76
N VAL A 76 -5.04 -12.81 -7.88
CA VAL A 76 -5.16 -12.22 -9.21
C VAL A 76 -6.37 -12.82 -9.89
N GLU A 77 -7.28 -11.97 -10.35
CA GLU A 77 -8.40 -12.34 -11.20
C GLU A 77 -8.30 -11.51 -12.48
N GLU A 78 -8.11 -12.19 -13.61
CA GLU A 78 -7.88 -11.57 -14.92
C GLU A 78 -6.68 -10.59 -14.91
N ASP A 79 -6.96 -9.29 -14.98
CA ASP A 79 -5.97 -8.23 -14.90
C ASP A 79 -6.12 -7.38 -13.63
N ARG A 80 -6.89 -7.83 -12.64
CA ARG A 80 -7.11 -7.14 -11.37
C ARG A 80 -6.43 -7.88 -10.22
N ILE A 81 -6.00 -7.12 -9.23
CA ILE A 81 -5.57 -7.65 -7.94
C ILE A 81 -6.76 -7.49 -7.00
N ILE A 82 -7.18 -8.61 -6.43
CA ILE A 82 -8.33 -8.68 -5.56
C ILE A 82 -7.83 -8.84 -4.13
N PHE A 83 -8.26 -7.95 -3.24
CA PHE A 83 -7.94 -8.03 -1.82
C PHE A 83 -9.01 -8.83 -1.09
N ASP A 84 -8.60 -9.98 -0.55
CA ASP A 84 -9.51 -10.97 0.01
C ASP A 84 -9.60 -10.89 1.52
N TYR A 85 -8.48 -10.65 2.20
CA TYR A 85 -8.39 -10.81 3.64
C TYR A 85 -7.31 -9.93 4.21
N HIS A 86 -7.59 -9.32 5.36
CA HIS A 86 -6.54 -8.92 6.30
C HIS A 86 -6.91 -9.30 7.71
N GLU A 87 -5.88 -9.38 8.53
CA GLU A 87 -5.99 -9.53 9.97
C GLU A 87 -4.73 -8.96 10.62
N VAL A 88 -4.87 -8.32 11.77
CA VAL A 88 -3.77 -7.72 12.53
C VAL A 88 -3.79 -8.15 13.98
N TRP A 89 -2.62 -8.44 14.53
CA TRP A 89 -2.42 -8.77 15.93
C TRP A 89 -1.60 -7.68 16.60
N TYR A 90 -2.09 -7.13 17.70
CA TYR A 90 -1.33 -6.25 18.58
C TYR A 90 -1.18 -6.92 19.96
N ALA A 91 0.03 -6.88 20.51
CA ALA A 91 0.27 -7.32 21.87
C ALA A 91 -0.41 -6.35 22.85
N GLY A 92 -1.26 -6.88 23.74
CA GLY A 92 -1.99 -6.10 24.74
C GLY A 92 -3.35 -5.58 24.26
N GLU A 93 -3.77 -5.89 23.02
CA GLU A 93 -5.07 -5.47 22.49
C GLU A 93 -6.00 -6.66 22.24
N ASN A 94 -7.31 -6.41 22.30
CA ASN A 94 -8.31 -7.42 22.03
C ASN A 94 -8.45 -7.65 20.52
N TRP A 95 -8.29 -8.89 20.09
CA TRP A 95 -8.38 -9.25 18.67
C TRP A 95 -9.68 -8.79 17.99
N ASN A 96 -10.83 -8.83 18.68
CA ASN A 96 -12.12 -8.41 18.11
C ASN A 96 -12.19 -6.90 17.87
N GLU A 97 -11.46 -6.12 18.65
CA GLU A 97 -11.38 -4.66 18.49
C GLU A 97 -10.51 -4.31 17.28
N CYS A 98 -9.41 -5.04 17.08
CA CYS A 98 -8.51 -4.85 15.95
C CYS A 98 -9.06 -5.45 14.64
N ASN A 99 -9.89 -6.50 14.73
CA ASN A 99 -10.43 -7.25 13.58
C ASN A 99 -11.96 -7.38 13.59
N PRO A 100 -12.72 -6.28 13.70
CA PRO A 100 -14.17 -6.33 13.81
C PRO A 100 -14.85 -6.91 12.56
N HIS A 101 -14.16 -6.90 11.41
CA HIS A 101 -14.63 -7.48 10.15
C HIS A 101 -14.61 -9.00 10.09
N LEU A 102 -13.96 -9.66 11.04
CA LEU A 102 -13.84 -11.12 11.10
C LEU A 102 -14.80 -11.77 12.10
N CYS A 103 -15.69 -11.00 12.73
CA CYS A 103 -16.84 -11.47 13.51
C CYS A 103 -16.54 -12.58 14.54
N GLY A 104 -15.38 -12.53 15.21
CA GLY A 104 -15.01 -13.51 16.23
C GLY A 104 -14.47 -14.85 15.71
N GLU A 105 -14.18 -14.96 14.40
CA GLU A 105 -13.53 -16.14 13.81
C GLU A 105 -12.02 -16.16 14.11
N PHE A 106 -11.67 -16.43 15.36
CA PHE A 106 -10.28 -16.53 15.80
C PHE A 106 -9.53 -17.61 14.99
N PRO A 107 -8.36 -17.29 14.40
CA PRO A 107 -7.60 -18.28 13.63
C PRO A 107 -6.86 -19.30 14.51
N THR A 108 -6.56 -18.94 15.76
CA THR A 108 -5.79 -19.72 16.74
C THR A 108 -6.30 -19.42 18.15
N ASP A 109 -5.97 -20.28 19.12
CA ASP A 109 -6.27 -20.01 20.53
C ASP A 109 -5.46 -18.82 21.06
N TYR A 110 -4.26 -18.60 20.53
CA TYR A 110 -3.42 -17.45 20.90
C TYR A 110 -4.07 -16.11 20.57
N ALA A 111 -4.85 -16.03 19.47
CA ALA A 111 -5.58 -14.81 19.10
C ALA A 111 -6.59 -14.40 20.20
N LYS A 112 -7.13 -15.36 20.98
CA LYS A 112 -8.06 -15.09 22.08
C LYS A 112 -7.38 -14.45 23.29
N THR A 113 -6.05 -14.56 23.39
CA THR A 113 -5.28 -14.13 24.57
C THR A 113 -4.45 -12.87 24.33
N LEU A 114 -4.51 -12.26 23.13
CA LEU A 114 -3.68 -11.11 22.75
C LEU A 114 -3.74 -9.94 23.75
N ALA A 115 -4.91 -9.69 24.36
CA ALA A 115 -5.10 -8.65 25.36
C ALA A 115 -4.22 -8.81 26.62
N ASN A 116 -3.73 -10.03 26.89
CA ASN A 116 -2.89 -10.36 28.05
C ASN A 116 -1.44 -10.66 27.65
N VAL A 117 -1.06 -10.41 26.41
CA VAL A 117 0.26 -10.70 25.86
C VAL A 117 1.06 -9.40 25.78
N GLU A 118 2.23 -9.34 26.41
CA GLU A 118 3.11 -8.16 26.31
C GLU A 118 3.95 -8.14 25.02
N ARG A 119 4.19 -9.31 24.44
CA ARG A 119 5.01 -9.50 23.24
C ARG A 119 4.47 -10.65 22.39
N LEU A 120 4.30 -10.43 21.10
CA LEU A 120 3.92 -11.51 20.18
C LEU A 120 5.01 -12.56 20.05
N ASP A 121 4.61 -13.83 20.07
CA ASP A 121 5.50 -14.97 19.92
C ASP A 121 5.60 -15.42 18.45
N PHE A 122 6.82 -15.66 17.97
CA PHE A 122 7.07 -16.05 16.59
C PHE A 122 6.49 -17.41 16.21
N ASP A 123 6.49 -18.37 17.13
CA ASP A 123 5.89 -19.69 16.88
C ASP A 123 4.38 -19.58 16.74
N GLU A 124 3.74 -18.69 17.50
CA GLU A 124 2.31 -18.40 17.42
C GLU A 124 1.94 -17.64 16.14
N ILE A 125 2.73 -16.63 15.74
CA ILE A 125 2.59 -15.97 14.43
C ILE A 125 2.73 -17.00 13.30
N ALA A 126 3.72 -17.89 13.38
CA ALA A 126 3.88 -18.95 12.40
C ALA A 126 2.68 -19.91 12.39
N LYS A 127 2.15 -20.34 13.55
CA LYS A 127 0.95 -21.18 13.62
C LYS A 127 -0.26 -20.49 12.97
N TRP A 128 -0.40 -19.18 13.15
CA TRP A 128 -1.45 -18.38 12.51
C TRP A 128 -1.31 -18.33 10.99
N ILE A 129 -0.12 -18.07 10.47
CA ILE A 129 0.16 -18.12 9.02
C ILE A 129 -0.19 -19.51 8.46
N LEU A 130 0.14 -20.59 9.18
CA LEU A 130 -0.18 -21.96 8.77
C LEU A 130 -1.69 -22.25 8.80
N ALA A 131 -2.42 -21.70 9.78
CA ALA A 131 -3.88 -21.78 9.81
C ALA A 131 -4.49 -21.07 8.60
N LEU A 132 -3.93 -19.92 8.19
CA LEU A 132 -4.31 -19.23 6.96
C LEU A 132 -3.98 -20.05 5.70
N CYS A 133 -2.83 -20.71 5.64
CA CYS A 133 -2.46 -21.59 4.52
C CYS A 133 -3.42 -22.78 4.32
N LYS A 134 -4.18 -23.17 5.35
CA LYS A 134 -5.26 -24.18 5.22
C LYS A 134 -6.53 -23.60 4.60
N ARG A 135 -6.75 -22.29 4.73
CA ARG A 135 -7.93 -21.56 4.23
C ARG A 135 -7.70 -20.96 2.84
N PHE A 136 -6.44 -20.64 2.53
CA PHE A 136 -6.00 -20.01 1.29
C PHE A 136 -4.82 -20.77 0.70
N HIS A 137 -4.82 -21.01 -0.60
CA HIS A 137 -3.66 -21.59 -1.27
C HIS A 137 -2.61 -20.50 -1.54
N ILE A 138 -1.79 -20.23 -0.51
CA ILE A 138 -0.73 -19.22 -0.56
C ILE A 138 0.47 -19.74 -1.35
N THR A 139 0.78 -19.11 -2.48
CA THR A 139 1.89 -19.49 -3.36
C THR A 139 3.16 -18.67 -3.13
N ALA A 140 3.04 -17.50 -2.50
CA ALA A 140 4.17 -16.65 -2.14
C ALA A 140 3.81 -15.80 -0.91
N GLY A 141 4.79 -15.58 -0.02
CA GLY A 141 4.64 -14.66 1.10
C GLY A 141 5.90 -13.83 1.37
N LEU A 142 5.72 -12.59 1.81
CA LEU A 142 6.78 -11.59 1.92
C LEU A 142 6.65 -10.75 3.20
N PHE A 143 7.73 -10.63 3.97
CA PHE A 143 7.84 -9.79 5.17
C PHE A 143 9.24 -9.20 5.33
N ASP A 144 9.35 -8.19 6.20
CA ASP A 144 10.63 -7.53 6.47
C ASP A 144 11.58 -8.44 7.25
N ARG A 145 12.85 -8.34 6.90
CA ARG A 145 13.95 -9.14 7.45
C ARG A 145 14.20 -8.91 8.93
N TRP A 146 14.06 -7.68 9.42
CA TRP A 146 14.49 -7.31 10.77
C TRP A 146 13.84 -8.20 11.85
N ASN A 147 12.53 -8.37 11.78
CA ASN A 147 11.80 -9.31 12.62
C ASN A 147 11.50 -10.65 11.90
N GLY A 148 11.78 -10.73 10.60
CA GLY A 148 11.38 -11.86 9.75
C GLY A 148 12.26 -13.11 9.81
N ILE A 149 13.58 -12.99 10.03
CA ILE A 149 14.46 -14.18 9.90
C ILE A 149 14.05 -15.33 10.83
N PRO A 150 13.76 -15.12 12.13
CA PRO A 150 13.29 -16.20 12.99
C PRO A 150 11.96 -16.80 12.49
N LEU A 151 11.04 -15.96 12.05
CA LEU A 151 9.75 -16.39 11.50
C LEU A 151 9.93 -17.24 10.22
N GLU A 152 10.78 -16.80 9.29
CA GLU A 152 11.11 -17.53 8.06
C GLU A 152 11.68 -18.91 8.38
N GLN A 153 12.64 -19.00 9.30
CA GLN A 153 13.23 -20.27 9.72
C GLN A 153 12.17 -21.22 10.31
N THR A 154 11.26 -20.71 11.14
CA THR A 154 10.16 -21.49 11.72
C THR A 154 9.20 -21.99 10.64
N LEU A 155 8.83 -21.15 9.68
CA LEU A 155 7.97 -21.53 8.55
C LEU A 155 8.65 -22.60 7.67
N HIS A 156 9.95 -22.43 7.38
CA HIS A 156 10.73 -23.37 6.56
C HIS A 156 10.88 -24.73 7.23
N LYS A 157 11.13 -24.78 8.53
CA LYS A 157 11.16 -26.03 9.32
C LYS A 157 9.84 -26.79 9.25
N ARG A 158 8.72 -26.07 9.06
CA ARG A 158 7.38 -26.63 8.89
C ARG A 158 7.00 -26.90 7.42
N GLY A 159 7.94 -26.75 6.49
CA GLY A 159 7.76 -27.06 5.07
C GLY A 159 7.26 -25.90 4.20
N HIS A 160 7.09 -24.71 4.77
CA HIS A 160 6.54 -23.54 4.08
C HIS A 160 7.64 -22.62 3.55
N LYS A 161 8.32 -23.08 2.48
CA LYS A 161 9.47 -22.37 1.85
C LYS A 161 9.07 -21.22 0.92
N GLN A 162 7.78 -21.05 0.63
CA GLN A 162 7.27 -19.96 -0.21
C GLN A 162 7.28 -18.60 0.49
N PHE A 163 7.53 -18.57 1.80
CA PHE A 163 7.63 -17.37 2.61
C PHE A 163 9.08 -16.93 2.71
N LYS A 164 9.33 -15.64 2.45
CA LYS A 164 10.68 -15.07 2.39
C LYS A 164 10.77 -13.78 3.18
N ALA A 165 11.86 -13.61 3.92
CA ALA A 165 12.23 -12.35 4.54
C ALA A 165 13.12 -11.52 3.62
N GLU A 166 12.69 -10.33 3.25
CA GLU A 166 13.47 -9.41 2.41
C GLU A 166 13.88 -8.15 3.15
N PHE A 167 15.00 -7.56 2.73
CA PHE A 167 15.49 -6.33 3.33
C PHE A 167 14.83 -5.13 2.65
N PHE A 168 13.82 -4.54 3.29
CA PHE A 168 13.12 -3.40 2.75
C PHE A 168 13.92 -2.11 2.92
N THR A 169 14.76 -1.83 1.92
CA THR A 169 15.37 -0.51 1.79
C THR A 169 14.30 0.55 1.47
N ARG A 170 14.58 1.81 1.80
CA ARG A 170 13.71 2.94 1.39
C ARG A 170 13.40 2.97 -0.10
N ASP A 171 14.35 2.54 -0.94
CA ASP A 171 14.13 2.45 -2.40
C ASP A 171 13.14 1.34 -2.75
N MET A 172 13.27 0.17 -2.12
CA MET A 172 12.35 -0.95 -2.29
C MET A 172 10.95 -0.59 -1.79
N THR A 173 10.81 -0.08 -0.56
CA THR A 173 9.52 0.38 -0.03
C THR A 173 8.87 1.42 -0.94
N SER A 174 9.65 2.41 -1.43
CA SER A 174 9.16 3.39 -2.40
C SER A 174 8.64 2.74 -3.69
N LYS A 175 9.31 1.70 -4.22
CA LYS A 175 8.86 0.96 -5.41
C LYS A 175 7.58 0.18 -5.14
N LEU A 176 7.48 -0.49 -4.00
CA LEU A 176 6.29 -1.23 -3.56
C LEU A 176 5.06 -0.31 -3.54
N PHE A 177 5.17 0.80 -2.82
CA PHE A 177 4.11 1.80 -2.71
C PHE A 177 3.76 2.46 -4.05
N GLN A 178 4.76 2.73 -4.90
CA GLN A 178 4.51 3.23 -6.25
C GLN A 178 3.77 2.22 -7.13
N ALA A 179 4.12 0.94 -7.06
CA ALA A 179 3.46 -0.12 -7.81
C ALA A 179 1.98 -0.24 -7.41
N ALA A 180 1.70 -0.35 -6.10
CA ALA A 180 0.33 -0.41 -5.62
C ALA A 180 -0.50 0.81 -6.00
N LYS A 181 0.11 2.01 -5.93
CA LYS A 181 -0.51 3.25 -6.40
C LYS A 181 -0.90 3.21 -7.88
N MET A 182 -0.12 2.53 -8.72
CA MET A 182 -0.48 2.37 -10.13
C MET A 182 -1.74 1.52 -10.29
N PHE A 183 -1.89 0.45 -9.52
CA PHE A 183 -3.11 -0.38 -9.53
C PHE A 183 -4.33 0.37 -9.03
N ILE A 184 -4.18 1.20 -7.98
CA ILE A 184 -5.26 2.08 -7.50
C ILE A 184 -5.69 3.06 -8.60
N PHE A 185 -4.72 3.71 -9.26
CA PHE A 185 -5.01 4.71 -10.29
C PHE A 185 -5.69 4.11 -11.53
N ASP A 186 -5.30 2.90 -11.91
CA ASP A 186 -5.89 2.18 -13.03
C ASP A 186 -7.20 1.46 -12.64
N GLU A 187 -7.67 1.59 -11.38
CA GLU A 187 -8.88 0.92 -10.85
C GLU A 187 -8.79 -0.63 -10.96
N ARG A 188 -7.56 -1.14 -10.93
CA ARG A 188 -7.21 -2.56 -11.04
C ARG A 188 -6.89 -3.22 -9.69
N LEU A 189 -7.07 -2.50 -8.60
CA LEU A 189 -7.11 -3.04 -7.25
C LEU A 189 -8.59 -3.09 -6.81
N ALA A 190 -9.05 -4.23 -6.29
CA ALA A 190 -10.37 -4.35 -5.69
C ALA A 190 -10.23 -4.46 -4.17
N LEU A 191 -10.81 -3.52 -3.44
CA LEU A 191 -10.81 -3.42 -1.98
C LEU A 191 -12.23 -3.63 -1.43
N TYR A 192 -12.32 -3.92 -0.13
CA TYR A 192 -13.57 -3.87 0.62
C TYR A 192 -13.49 -2.81 1.72
N ASP A 193 -14.64 -2.24 2.04
CA ASP A 193 -14.82 -1.32 3.16
C ASP A 193 -15.83 -1.92 4.14
N TRP A 194 -15.34 -2.77 5.06
CA TRP A 194 -16.19 -3.52 5.97
C TRP A 194 -15.49 -3.80 7.31
N PRO A 195 -16.21 -3.74 8.46
CA PRO A 195 -17.55 -3.20 8.59
C PRO A 195 -17.53 -1.68 8.45
N ILE A 196 -18.59 -1.12 7.90
CA ILE A 196 -18.77 0.34 7.86
C ILE A 196 -19.27 0.76 9.25
N PRO A 197 -18.57 1.65 9.97
CA PRO A 197 -19.03 2.11 11.28
C PRO A 197 -20.40 2.79 11.19
N GLU A 198 -21.22 2.64 12.24
CA GLU A 198 -22.53 3.30 12.31
C GLU A 198 -22.37 4.84 12.25
N ARG A 199 -23.08 5.48 11.31
CA ARG A 199 -23.10 6.94 11.20
C ARG A 199 -23.79 7.54 12.42
N GLY A 200 -23.05 8.23 13.28
CA GLY A 200 -23.65 9.02 14.38
C GLY A 200 -22.83 9.11 15.68
N LYS A 201 -21.75 8.34 15.84
CA LYS A 201 -20.85 8.50 16.98
C LYS A 201 -19.78 9.53 16.66
N GLU A 202 -19.77 10.66 17.38
CA GLU A 202 -18.74 11.70 17.23
C GLU A 202 -17.33 11.08 17.34
N GLY A 203 -16.48 11.38 16.36
CA GLY A 203 -15.10 10.89 16.31
C GLY A 203 -14.87 9.56 15.60
N GLN A 204 -15.91 8.83 15.16
CA GLN A 204 -15.74 7.59 14.37
C GLN A 204 -15.48 7.86 12.89
N THR A 205 -14.59 7.06 12.29
CA THR A 205 -14.25 7.12 10.87
C THR A 205 -15.44 6.71 10.01
N LYS A 206 -15.59 7.30 8.82
CA LYS A 206 -16.66 6.93 7.87
C LYS A 206 -16.46 5.55 7.23
N HIS A 207 -15.28 4.98 7.44
CA HIS A 207 -14.77 3.80 6.78
C HIS A 207 -14.26 2.80 7.82
N SER A 208 -14.18 1.54 7.41
CA SER A 208 -13.51 0.45 8.11
C SER A 208 -12.06 0.80 8.46
N ILE A 209 -11.49 0.07 9.40
CA ILE A 209 -10.12 0.28 9.91
C ILE A 209 -9.11 0.32 8.75
N LEU A 210 -9.18 -0.65 7.83
CA LEU A 210 -8.33 -0.71 6.64
C LEU A 210 -8.36 0.57 5.80
N ILE A 211 -9.56 1.01 5.39
CA ILE A 211 -9.69 2.15 4.49
C ILE A 211 -9.35 3.44 5.24
N ALA A 212 -9.73 3.55 6.51
CA ALA A 212 -9.34 4.66 7.36
C ALA A 212 -7.81 4.77 7.48
N GLU A 213 -7.11 3.67 7.70
CA GLU A 213 -5.64 3.62 7.76
C GLU A 213 -5.02 4.13 6.44
N LEU A 214 -5.41 3.53 5.31
CA LEU A 214 -4.92 3.91 3.98
C LEU A 214 -5.14 5.39 3.65
N LEU A 215 -6.26 5.96 4.09
CA LEU A 215 -6.57 7.37 3.89
C LEU A 215 -5.72 8.31 4.76
N THR A 216 -5.17 7.83 5.87
CA THR A 216 -4.37 8.63 6.81
C THR A 216 -2.87 8.62 6.54
N LEU A 217 -2.37 7.67 5.75
CA LEU A 217 -0.94 7.52 5.43
C LEU A 217 -0.30 8.78 4.83
N GLN A 218 0.86 9.18 5.34
CA GLN A 218 1.56 10.39 4.93
C GLN A 218 2.70 10.11 3.96
N ALA A 219 2.83 10.92 2.90
CA ALA A 219 4.02 10.90 2.04
C ALA A 219 5.05 11.90 2.49
N ARG A 220 6.32 11.50 2.43
CA ARG A 220 7.44 12.43 2.38
C ARG A 220 8.36 12.10 1.21
N GLN A 221 8.55 13.06 0.31
CA GLN A 221 9.57 12.94 -0.73
C GLN A 221 10.96 13.08 -0.09
N VAL A 222 11.73 12.00 -0.09
CA VAL A 222 13.09 11.98 0.49
C VAL A 222 14.13 12.36 -0.56
N SER A 223 13.93 11.92 -1.81
CA SER A 223 14.80 12.25 -2.94
C SER A 223 14.01 12.35 -4.24
N LYS A 224 14.70 12.55 -5.38
CA LYS A 224 14.06 12.66 -6.70
C LYS A 224 13.16 11.48 -7.04
N ASN A 225 13.54 10.26 -6.62
CA ASN A 225 12.85 9.02 -6.98
C ASN A 225 12.41 8.19 -5.76
N ILE A 226 12.74 8.63 -4.54
CA ILE A 226 12.38 7.92 -3.31
C ILE A 226 11.30 8.71 -2.58
N VAL A 227 10.17 8.06 -2.37
CA VAL A 227 9.10 8.54 -1.52
C VAL A 227 8.92 7.58 -0.37
N MET A 228 8.89 8.14 0.83
CA MET A 228 8.64 7.41 2.06
C MET A 228 7.17 7.58 2.43
N VAL A 229 6.55 6.50 2.87
CA VAL A 229 5.14 6.44 3.22
C VAL A 229 5.06 5.82 4.61
N GLU A 230 4.44 6.54 5.54
CA GLU A 230 4.38 6.14 6.94
C GLU A 230 3.06 6.62 7.55
N ALA A 231 2.64 5.99 8.65
CA ALA A 231 1.59 6.51 9.50
C ALA A 231 1.90 7.95 9.99
N PRO A 232 0.88 8.80 10.21
CA PRO A 232 1.10 10.10 10.81
C PRO A 232 1.71 9.96 12.22
N GLN A 233 2.62 10.86 12.59
CA GLN A 233 3.30 10.88 13.89
C GLN A 233 2.35 11.34 15.03
N LYS A 234 1.32 10.54 15.33
CA LYS A 234 0.35 10.74 16.41
C LYS A 234 0.14 9.41 17.13
N LYS A 235 -0.20 9.47 18.42
CA LYS A 235 -0.45 8.26 19.22
C LYS A 235 -1.60 7.43 18.62
N GLY A 236 -1.39 6.12 18.50
CA GLY A 236 -2.37 5.16 17.98
C GLY A 236 -2.57 5.24 16.46
N ALA A 237 -1.66 5.88 15.72
CA ALA A 237 -1.61 5.75 14.28
C ALA A 237 -0.70 4.58 13.90
N HIS A 238 -1.19 3.78 12.98
CA HIS A 238 -0.58 2.54 12.53
C HIS A 238 -0.54 2.53 11.00
N ASP A 239 0.41 1.80 10.44
CA ASP A 239 0.50 1.51 9.01
C ASP A 239 0.67 0.00 8.72
N ASP A 240 0.55 -0.85 9.74
CA ASP A 240 0.79 -2.28 9.68
C ASP A 240 -0.05 -2.98 8.58
N ILE A 241 -1.36 -2.69 8.54
CA ILE A 241 -2.28 -3.31 7.58
C ILE A 241 -1.93 -2.86 6.16
N SER A 242 -1.62 -1.57 6.01
CA SER A 242 -1.25 -1.00 4.74
C SER A 242 0.08 -1.56 4.24
N ASP A 243 1.08 -1.72 5.10
CA ASP A 243 2.37 -2.27 4.74
C ASP A 243 2.25 -3.74 4.30
N ALA A 244 1.46 -4.53 5.05
CA ALA A 244 1.09 -5.88 4.64
C ALA A 244 0.37 -5.89 3.28
N LEU A 245 -0.63 -5.01 3.08
CA LEU A 245 -1.39 -4.92 1.82
C LEU A 245 -0.47 -4.63 0.65
N ILE A 246 0.40 -3.63 0.76
CA ILE A 246 1.28 -3.20 -0.32
C ILE A 246 2.26 -4.32 -0.70
N ARG A 247 2.77 -5.08 0.28
CA ARG A 247 3.59 -6.28 0.05
C ARG A 247 2.81 -7.38 -0.68
N SER A 248 1.55 -7.60 -0.31
CA SER A 248 0.69 -8.59 -1.00
C SER A 248 0.40 -8.18 -2.45
N VAL A 249 0.15 -6.90 -2.71
CA VAL A 249 -0.06 -6.33 -4.05
C VAL A 249 1.20 -6.45 -4.91
N TRP A 250 2.38 -6.23 -4.32
CA TRP A 250 3.66 -6.43 -5.00
C TRP A 250 3.83 -7.87 -5.48
N LEU A 251 3.62 -8.84 -4.59
CA LEU A 251 3.69 -10.26 -4.95
C LEU A 251 2.65 -10.65 -6.01
N SER A 252 1.43 -10.13 -5.91
CA SER A 252 0.37 -10.35 -6.90
C SER A 252 0.77 -9.80 -8.27
N MET A 253 1.38 -8.61 -8.33
CA MET A 253 1.93 -8.06 -9.56
C MET A 253 3.01 -8.97 -10.17
N GLU A 254 3.93 -9.50 -9.36
CA GLU A 254 4.95 -10.45 -9.83
C GLU A 254 4.32 -11.74 -10.37
N ALA A 255 3.30 -12.27 -9.69
CA ALA A 255 2.56 -13.44 -10.13
C ALA A 255 1.88 -13.20 -11.50
N MET A 256 1.25 -12.04 -11.71
CA MET A 256 0.65 -11.65 -12.99
C MET A 256 1.68 -11.60 -14.12
N LEU A 257 2.87 -11.06 -13.86
CA LEU A 257 3.93 -10.97 -14.85
C LEU A 257 4.42 -12.37 -15.26
N ASN A 258 4.60 -13.26 -14.28
CA ASN A 258 5.08 -14.62 -14.53
C ASN A 258 4.04 -15.50 -15.26
N GLN A 259 2.75 -15.36 -14.95
CA GLN A 259 1.67 -16.08 -15.65
C GLN A 259 1.61 -15.71 -17.15
N LYS A 260 1.80 -14.44 -17.50
CA LYS A 260 1.81 -13.97 -18.89
C LYS A 260 2.97 -14.55 -19.71
N HIS A 261 4.09 -14.88 -19.07
CA HIS A 261 5.23 -15.51 -19.72
C HIS A 261 5.03 -17.01 -19.94
N ALA A 262 4.37 -17.71 -19.02
CA ALA A 262 4.11 -19.14 -19.13
C ALA A 262 3.04 -19.50 -20.19
N ALA A 263 2.01 -18.66 -20.36
CA ALA A 263 0.94 -18.90 -21.33
C ALA A 263 1.36 -18.69 -22.81
N ARG A 264 2.54 -18.11 -23.07
CA ARG A 264 3.08 -17.87 -24.41
C ARG A 264 4.30 -18.76 -24.66
N GLY A 265 4.05 -20.06 -24.78
CA GLY A 265 5.07 -21.01 -25.24
C GLY A 265 5.51 -20.67 -26.67
N GLY A 266 6.82 -20.43 -26.86
CA GLY A 266 7.49 -20.47 -28.15
C GLY A 266 7.14 -19.36 -29.16
N ALA A 267 8.15 -18.56 -29.48
CA ALA A 267 8.17 -17.56 -30.55
C ALA A 267 7.53 -16.20 -30.27
N TYR A 268 8.28 -15.17 -30.68
CA TYR A 268 8.07 -13.73 -30.55
C TYR A 268 8.44 -13.11 -29.19
N ARG A 269 9.52 -12.31 -29.19
CA ARG A 269 9.74 -11.24 -28.20
C ARG A 269 8.96 -10.01 -28.66
N PRO A 270 7.70 -9.78 -28.24
CA PRO A 270 7.18 -8.42 -28.31
C PRO A 270 7.96 -7.59 -27.30
N HIS A 271 8.22 -6.33 -27.64
CA HIS A 271 8.74 -5.34 -26.70
C HIS A 271 8.10 -5.52 -25.33
N THR A 272 8.94 -5.66 -24.30
CA THR A 272 8.55 -5.55 -22.89
C THR A 272 7.52 -4.43 -22.79
N PRO A 273 6.29 -4.67 -22.30
CA PRO A 273 5.43 -3.57 -21.95
C PRO A 273 6.20 -2.81 -20.87
N THR A 274 6.76 -1.67 -21.25
CA THR A 274 7.46 -0.79 -20.33
C THR A 274 6.46 -0.53 -19.22
N ALA A 275 6.76 -1.07 -18.03
CA ALA A 275 6.07 -0.70 -16.80
C ALA A 275 5.86 0.82 -16.86
N MET A 276 4.62 1.28 -16.67
CA MET A 276 4.29 2.69 -16.88
C MET A 276 5.31 3.55 -16.13
N THR A 277 6.16 4.24 -16.88
CA THR A 277 7.14 5.13 -16.26
C THR A 277 6.37 6.25 -15.58
N VAL A 278 6.95 6.82 -14.51
CA VAL A 278 6.36 7.98 -13.81
C VAL A 278 6.00 9.12 -14.79
N GLN A 279 6.72 9.24 -15.91
CA GLN A 279 6.43 10.19 -17.00
C GLN A 279 5.14 9.84 -17.76
N ARG A 280 4.90 8.56 -18.07
CA ARG A 280 3.65 8.10 -18.70
C ARG A 280 2.47 8.28 -17.74
N TYR A 281 2.67 8.03 -16.45
CA TYR A 281 1.72 8.37 -15.38
C TYR A 281 1.39 9.87 -15.36
N GLN A 282 2.38 10.75 -15.38
CA GLN A 282 2.17 12.21 -15.43
C GLN A 282 1.37 12.64 -16.68
N ALA A 283 1.61 12.01 -17.83
CA ALA A 283 0.91 12.29 -19.08
C ALA A 283 -0.56 11.82 -19.07
N VAL A 284 -0.85 10.61 -18.55
CA VAL A 284 -2.22 10.11 -18.41
C VAL A 284 -3.00 10.93 -17.37
N ARG A 285 -2.35 11.31 -16.27
CA ARG A 285 -2.90 12.22 -15.25
C ARG A 285 -3.28 13.59 -15.84
N ALA A 286 -2.45 14.15 -16.72
CA ALA A 286 -2.74 15.41 -17.40
C ALA A 286 -3.98 15.30 -18.32
N ARG A 287 -4.24 14.12 -18.87
CA ARG A 287 -5.40 13.83 -19.74
C ARG A 287 -6.70 13.59 -18.95
N LYS A 288 -6.68 12.75 -17.90
CA LYS A 288 -7.89 12.40 -17.10
C LYS A 288 -8.40 13.58 -16.26
N HIS A 289 -7.54 14.53 -15.87
CA HIS A 289 -7.90 15.65 -14.96
C HIS A 289 -7.74 17.07 -15.55
N GLY A 290 -7.75 17.21 -16.88
CA GLY A 290 -7.95 18.52 -17.54
C GLY A 290 -6.75 19.49 -17.53
N GLY A 291 -5.52 19.00 -17.47
CA GLY A 291 -4.32 19.86 -17.51
C GLY A 291 -3.99 20.44 -18.89
N TYR A 292 -4.64 19.95 -19.96
CA TYR A 292 -4.41 20.37 -21.36
C TYR A 292 -5.54 21.27 -21.89
N GLY A 293 -6.15 22.05 -21.01
CA GLY A 293 -7.29 22.89 -21.33
C GLY A 293 -7.01 24.39 -21.30
N GLN A 294 -5.76 24.88 -21.38
CA GLN A 294 -5.46 26.29 -21.68
C GLN A 294 -3.96 26.50 -21.93
N ARG A 295 -3.64 27.26 -22.99
CA ARG A 295 -2.29 27.61 -23.50
C ARG A 295 -1.63 26.58 -24.42
N ASN A 296 -2.07 26.59 -25.66
CA ASN A 296 -1.19 27.06 -26.73
C ASN A 296 -2.04 27.61 -27.89
N PRO A 297 -2.13 28.94 -28.10
CA PRO A 297 -2.51 29.44 -29.40
C PRO A 297 -1.44 28.95 -30.37
N ARG A 298 -1.80 28.02 -31.26
CA ARG A 298 -0.93 27.63 -32.36
C ARG A 298 -0.56 28.90 -33.12
N ALA A 299 0.73 29.24 -33.03
CA ALA A 299 1.34 30.30 -33.81
C ALA A 299 0.89 30.18 -35.26
N ALA A 300 0.29 31.26 -35.75
CA ALA A 300 -0.03 31.46 -37.14
C ALA A 300 1.23 31.21 -37.98
N ARG A 301 1.28 30.08 -38.69
CA ARG A 301 2.24 29.87 -39.77
C ARG A 301 1.89 30.87 -40.86
N GLY A 302 2.63 31.98 -40.88
CA GLY A 302 2.59 32.97 -41.94
C GLY A 302 2.77 32.31 -43.30
N ARG A 303 1.70 32.32 -44.08
CA ARG A 303 1.70 31.95 -45.49
C ARG A 303 2.37 33.12 -46.23
N ARG A 304 3.66 32.96 -46.55
CA ARG A 304 4.43 33.93 -47.34
C ARG A 304 3.87 33.90 -48.77
N VAL A 305 3.07 34.91 -49.11
CA VAL A 305 2.64 35.17 -50.48
C VAL A 305 3.86 35.75 -51.22
N VAL A 306 4.40 34.99 -52.15
CA VAL A 306 5.37 35.51 -53.13
C VAL A 306 4.58 36.31 -54.16
N ARG A 307 4.70 37.64 -54.09
CA ARG A 307 4.35 38.54 -55.20
C ARG A 307 5.41 38.38 -56.28
N GLY A 308 5.06 37.74 -57.38
CA GLY A 308 5.74 37.94 -58.66
C GLY A 308 5.19 39.23 -59.28
N GLY A 309 6.10 40.14 -59.62
CA GLY A 309 5.81 41.33 -60.40
C GLY A 309 6.78 41.40 -61.57
N SER A 310 6.26 41.91 -62.69
CA SER A 310 6.92 42.30 -63.95
C SER A 310 7.52 41.17 -64.79
#